data_AF-A0A7S1EVT0-F1
#
_entry.id   AF-A0A7S1EVT0-F1
#
_cell.length_a   1.000
_cell.length_b   1.000
_cell.length_c   1.000
_cell.angle_alpha   90.00
_cell.angle_beta   90.00
_cell.angle_gamma   90.00
#
_symmetry.space_group_name_H-M   'P 1'
#
loop_
_entity.id
_entity.type
_entity.pdbx_description
1 polymer ?
#
loop_
_entity_poly.entity_id
_entity_poly.type
_entity_poly.pdbx_seq_one_letter_code
_entity_poly.pdbx_strand_id
1 'polypeptide(L)'
;RDSRKESVLGEGTPLALAPHVMRELVGAILAEKLKLVQRLGAVEGWVIAKLHEMRRYFEEACARLDDWIRDRVRAENDAIKIAIQAVEAGCSDTEEMRSQSGRLSGSTRGSRGASLFVLGKRREMLTLLEPRPLNVDIRCRTSGSFDLETTLRSPLAACTDPRWSLDMLQLFLNQVRPLGCAAVDYEAIAKILILQRNIASRFENETMPSSWVQRSAIVLRTLCRSFVSPAWGSLKLDLTQFILELVLWSFRFQWPNFESLIATRRYLISATSVEAYPDAPISESQFLGMPLWTPDDGPHLPAEVRRFLFQLFVTFQEVSAPPAKAPSTRQPSRPSRTSTNGTPTEPPSVSARRLLSYASLGSAPVDGLLRALVALLPEPLPNFSCSLGTVEGDSAATSARALWQIIFAQARPASAMMSPPRLEDFGTELLLSQVLEEVEAVTPSSWLKKCVPFDAQKFPRNRAVVKALCSHGANLCRRGIEDLFPAHRESPALHEATVVPEDMVLASLVPPVEGESSSPVSRAP
;
A
#
# COMPACT_ATOMS: atom_id res chain seq x y z
N ARG A 1 1.13 -80.54 -6.63
CA ARG A 1 1.84 -80.11 -7.86
C ARG A 1 1.18 -78.81 -8.35
N ASP A 2 1.05 -77.76 -7.54
CA ASP A 2 2.08 -76.93 -6.90
C ASP A 2 2.95 -76.18 -7.89
N SER A 3 2.53 -74.95 -8.18
CA SER A 3 3.38 -73.85 -8.62
C SER A 3 2.69 -72.54 -8.22
N ARG A 4 2.66 -72.30 -6.90
CA ARG A 4 2.41 -70.98 -6.31
C ARG A 4 3.63 -70.11 -6.62
N LYS A 5 3.50 -69.19 -7.58
CA LYS A 5 4.43 -68.07 -7.73
C LYS A 5 4.08 -67.06 -6.65
N GLU A 6 4.83 -67.11 -5.55
CA GLU A 6 4.87 -66.03 -4.58
C GLU A 6 5.47 -64.80 -5.27
N SER A 7 4.62 -63.82 -5.59
CA SER A 7 5.04 -62.49 -5.96
C SER A 7 5.67 -61.85 -4.74
N VAL A 8 6.99 -61.91 -4.67
CA VAL A 8 7.82 -61.12 -3.77
C VAL A 8 7.42 -59.65 -3.97
N LEU A 9 6.67 -59.11 -3.02
CA LEU A 9 6.48 -57.68 -2.83
C LEU A 9 7.88 -57.12 -2.63
N GLY A 10 8.47 -56.58 -3.71
CA GLY A 10 9.74 -55.89 -3.65
C GLY A 10 9.62 -54.79 -2.59
N GLU A 11 10.46 -54.90 -1.56
CA GLU A 11 10.67 -53.86 -0.59
C GLU A 11 10.94 -52.57 -1.35
N GLY A 12 9.94 -51.69 -1.38
CA GLY A 12 10.01 -50.40 -2.04
C GLY A 12 11.12 -49.61 -1.39
N THR A 13 12.29 -49.60 -2.03
CA THR A 13 13.43 -48.79 -1.61
C THR A 13 12.89 -47.36 -1.51
N PRO A 14 12.86 -46.74 -0.32
CA PRO A 14 12.33 -45.39 -0.19
C PRO A 14 13.12 -44.51 -1.16
N LEU A 15 12.42 -43.94 -2.14
CA LEU A 15 12.99 -43.02 -3.11
C LEU A 15 13.61 -41.87 -2.31
N ALA A 16 14.90 -41.98 -2.05
CA ALA A 16 15.67 -40.96 -1.37
C ALA A 16 15.66 -39.74 -2.28
N LEU A 17 14.79 -38.77 -1.96
CA LEU A 17 14.77 -37.48 -2.60
C LEU A 17 16.20 -36.92 -2.58
N ALA A 18 16.71 -36.61 -3.77
CA ALA A 18 18.06 -36.12 -3.91
C ALA A 18 18.28 -34.91 -2.98
N PRO A 19 19.43 -34.81 -2.28
CA PRO A 19 19.67 -33.77 -1.26
C PRO A 19 19.46 -32.32 -1.72
N HIS A 20 19.48 -32.06 -3.04
CA HIS A 20 19.18 -30.75 -3.61
C HIS A 20 17.68 -30.44 -3.62
N VAL A 21 16.82 -31.42 -3.95
CA VAL A 21 15.35 -31.26 -3.95
C VAL A 21 14.85 -31.00 -2.53
N MET A 22 15.44 -31.69 -1.55
CA MET A 22 15.11 -31.45 -0.14
C MET A 22 15.46 -30.03 0.31
N ARG A 23 16.59 -29.47 -0.15
CA ARG A 23 16.96 -28.07 0.14
C ARG A 23 16.02 -27.05 -0.51
N GLU A 24 15.58 -27.30 -1.74
CA GLU A 24 14.61 -26.43 -2.43
C GLU A 24 13.24 -26.46 -1.76
N LEU A 25 12.77 -27.65 -1.39
CA LEU A 25 11.52 -27.80 -0.65
C LEU A 25 11.58 -27.07 0.69
N VAL A 26 12.68 -27.21 1.44
CA VAL A 26 12.89 -26.46 2.69
C VAL A 26 12.91 -24.95 2.46
N GLY A 27 13.59 -24.49 1.41
CA GLY A 27 13.63 -23.07 1.04
C GLY A 27 12.25 -22.50 0.70
N ALA A 28 11.45 -23.24 -0.08
CA ALA A 28 10.09 -22.86 -0.43
C ALA A 28 9.17 -22.81 0.80
N ILE A 29 9.27 -23.80 1.68
CA ILE A 29 8.52 -23.82 2.95
C ILE A 29 8.90 -22.63 3.84
N LEU A 30 10.19 -22.29 3.94
CA LEU A 30 10.64 -21.14 4.72
C LEU A 30 10.15 -19.81 4.13
N ALA A 31 10.15 -19.67 2.80
CA ALA A 31 9.63 -18.48 2.12
C ALA A 31 8.12 -18.30 2.36
N GLU A 32 7.34 -19.37 2.25
CA GLU A 32 5.90 -19.33 2.55
C GLU A 32 5.63 -19.04 4.03
N LYS A 33 6.38 -19.64 4.95
CA LYS A 33 6.29 -19.31 6.39
C LYS A 33 6.61 -17.84 6.66
N LEU A 34 7.65 -17.29 6.02
CA LEU A 34 7.99 -15.88 6.17
C LEU A 34 6.88 -14.97 5.64
N LYS A 35 6.27 -15.32 4.50
CA LYS A 35 5.12 -14.60 3.92
C LYS A 35 3.91 -14.64 4.85
N LEU A 36 3.62 -15.78 5.48
CA LEU A 36 2.55 -15.92 6.47
C LEU A 36 2.81 -15.07 7.71
N VAL A 37 4.04 -15.06 8.24
CA VAL A 37 4.43 -14.21 9.37
C VAL A 37 4.27 -12.71 9.03
N GLN A 38 4.66 -12.31 7.81
CA GLN A 38 4.46 -10.92 7.35
C GLN A 38 2.97 -10.56 7.25
N ARG A 39 2.12 -11.49 6.75
CA ARG A 39 0.67 -11.30 6.71
C ARG A 39 0.07 -11.20 8.11
N LEU A 40 0.50 -12.04 9.05
CA LEU A 40 0.08 -11.98 10.44
C LEU A 40 0.48 -10.65 11.09
N GLY A 41 1.72 -10.18 10.88
CA GLY A 41 2.15 -8.87 11.38
C GLY A 41 1.36 -7.70 10.79
N ALA A 42 0.92 -7.80 9.54
CA ALA A 42 0.03 -6.81 8.93
C ALA A 42 -1.38 -6.83 9.55
N VAL A 43 -1.92 -8.03 9.83
CA VAL A 43 -3.21 -8.19 10.53
C VAL A 43 -3.12 -7.68 11.97
N GLU A 44 -2.08 -8.03 12.71
CA GLU A 44 -1.82 -7.54 14.07
C GLU A 44 -1.74 -6.01 14.09
N GLY A 45 -0.93 -5.42 13.20
CA GLY A 45 -0.82 -3.96 13.08
C GLY A 45 -2.15 -3.29 12.73
N TRP A 46 -2.98 -3.93 11.92
CA TRP A 46 -4.34 -3.45 11.61
C TRP A 46 -5.28 -3.53 12.82
N VAL A 47 -5.27 -4.64 13.56
CA VAL A 47 -6.09 -4.84 14.77
C VAL A 47 -5.72 -3.82 15.84
N ILE A 48 -4.43 -3.66 16.15
CA ILE A 48 -3.93 -2.67 17.12
C ILE A 48 -4.38 -1.27 16.74
N ALA A 49 -4.23 -0.90 15.47
CA ALA A 49 -4.63 0.42 15.01
C ALA A 49 -6.16 0.63 15.07
N LYS A 50 -6.95 -0.43 14.86
CA LYS A 50 -8.41 -0.39 15.01
C LYS A 50 -8.83 -0.23 16.47
N LEU A 51 -8.17 -0.93 17.39
CA LEU A 51 -8.40 -0.80 18.83
C LEU A 51 -8.07 0.62 19.33
N HIS A 52 -6.97 1.22 18.86
CA HIS A 52 -6.66 2.61 19.15
C HIS A 52 -7.73 3.59 18.64
N GLU A 53 -8.25 3.35 17.44
CA GLU A 53 -9.34 4.16 16.88
C GLU A 53 -10.64 4.02 17.72
N MET A 54 -11.02 2.80 18.10
CA MET A 54 -12.17 2.55 18.97
C MET A 54 -12.01 3.20 20.34
N ARG A 55 -10.83 3.10 20.94
CA ARG A 55 -10.49 3.78 22.19
C ARG A 55 -10.68 5.29 22.08
N ARG A 56 -10.18 5.91 21.00
CA ARG A 56 -10.34 7.34 20.76
C ARG A 56 -11.81 7.74 20.67
N TYR A 57 -12.64 6.96 19.97
CA TYR A 57 -14.08 7.22 19.89
C TYR A 57 -14.78 7.07 21.23
N PHE A 58 -14.38 6.09 22.04
CA PHE A 58 -14.90 5.90 23.39
C PHE A 58 -14.54 7.08 24.30
N GLU A 59 -13.28 7.52 24.30
CA GLU A 59 -12.82 8.69 25.05
C GLU A 59 -13.58 9.97 24.63
N GLU A 60 -13.82 10.16 23.33
CA GLU A 60 -14.60 11.29 22.80
C GLU A 60 -16.08 11.23 23.24
N ALA A 61 -16.67 10.03 23.29
CA ALA A 61 -18.04 9.83 23.78
C ALA A 61 -18.16 10.08 25.28
N CYS A 62 -17.20 9.62 26.08
CA CYS A 62 -17.12 9.91 27.52
C CYS A 62 -16.98 11.41 27.78
N ALA A 63 -16.09 12.10 27.05
CA ALA A 63 -15.92 13.55 27.18
C ALA A 63 -17.24 14.31 26.90
N ARG A 64 -17.97 13.91 25.86
CA ARG A 64 -19.30 14.47 25.56
C ARG A 64 -20.33 14.19 26.64
N LEU A 65 -20.28 13.02 27.28
CA LEU A 65 -21.18 12.68 28.39
C LEU A 65 -20.85 13.55 29.61
N ASP A 66 -19.57 13.78 29.91
CA ASP A 66 -19.13 14.66 30.99
C ASP A 66 -19.53 16.13 30.75
N ASP A 67 -19.41 16.61 29.51
CA ASP A 67 -19.91 17.93 29.11
C ASP A 67 -21.43 18.02 29.34
N TRP A 68 -22.17 16.99 28.90
CA TRP A 68 -23.62 16.94 29.08
C TRP A 68 -24.04 16.94 30.56
N ILE A 69 -23.38 16.14 31.41
CA ILE A 69 -23.64 16.12 32.86
C ILE A 69 -23.37 17.51 33.45
N ARG A 70 -22.26 18.16 33.09
CA ARG A 70 -21.92 19.51 33.57
C ARG A 70 -22.97 20.54 33.16
N ASP A 71 -23.39 20.54 31.90
CA ASP A 71 -24.40 21.47 31.39
C ASP A 71 -25.77 21.23 32.04
N ARG A 72 -26.13 19.96 32.26
CA ARG A 72 -27.37 19.58 32.94
C ARG A 72 -27.38 20.08 34.39
N VAL A 73 -26.30 19.84 35.15
CA VAL A 73 -26.15 20.31 36.53
C VAL A 73 -26.18 21.84 36.59
N ARG A 74 -25.55 22.53 35.62
CA ARG A 74 -25.61 23.99 35.54
C ARG A 74 -27.05 24.48 35.32
N ALA A 75 -27.77 23.90 34.35
CA ALA A 75 -29.14 24.27 34.04
C ALA A 75 -30.10 24.02 35.22
N GLU A 76 -29.96 22.89 35.92
CA GLU A 76 -30.75 22.59 37.12
C GLU A 76 -30.46 23.57 38.25
N ASN A 77 -29.18 23.89 38.51
CA ASN A 77 -28.80 24.88 39.51
C ASN A 77 -29.35 26.27 39.17
N ASP A 78 -29.32 26.68 37.91
CA ASP A 78 -29.86 27.97 37.49
C ASP A 78 -31.39 28.01 37.60
N ALA A 79 -32.08 26.91 37.27
CA ALA A 79 -33.52 26.79 37.52
C ALA A 79 -33.87 26.89 39.01
N ILE A 80 -33.10 26.26 39.89
CA ILE A 80 -33.26 26.37 41.35
C ILE A 80 -33.05 27.82 41.81
N LYS A 81 -32.01 28.52 41.32
CA LYS A 81 -31.78 29.94 41.65
C LYS A 81 -32.94 30.82 41.21
N ILE A 82 -33.47 30.63 40.00
CA ILE A 82 -34.63 31.37 39.49
C ILE A 82 -35.85 31.10 40.35
N ALA A 83 -36.09 29.84 40.74
CA ALA A 83 -37.19 29.49 41.63
C ALA A 83 -37.07 30.14 43.01
N ILE A 84 -35.86 30.17 43.61
CA ILE A 84 -35.59 30.86 44.87
C ILE A 84 -35.89 32.36 44.74
N GLN A 85 -35.36 33.03 43.69
CA GLN A 85 -35.59 34.46 43.44
C GLN A 85 -37.08 34.77 43.25
N ALA A 86 -37.84 33.90 42.58
CA ALA A 86 -39.28 34.07 42.39
C ALA A 86 -40.06 33.94 43.71
N VAL A 87 -39.63 33.05 44.61
CA VAL A 87 -40.23 32.91 45.95
C VAL A 87 -39.88 34.13 46.81
N GLU A 88 -38.64 34.59 46.79
CA GLU A 88 -38.19 35.79 47.52
C GLU A 88 -38.94 37.05 47.06
N ALA A 89 -39.07 37.25 45.74
CA ALA A 89 -39.80 38.38 45.16
C ALA A 89 -41.33 38.29 45.37
N GLY A 90 -41.89 37.08 45.46
CA GLY A 90 -43.32 36.88 45.72
C GLY A 90 -43.70 37.01 47.19
N CYS A 91 -42.76 36.84 48.13
CA CYS A 91 -43.00 36.96 49.56
C CYS A 91 -43.04 38.42 50.05
N SER A 92 -42.48 39.40 49.31
CA SER A 92 -42.44 40.80 49.74
C SER A 92 -43.80 41.50 49.72
N ASP A 93 -44.73 41.09 48.86
CA ASP A 93 -46.03 41.79 48.68
C ASP A 93 -47.11 41.38 49.69
N THR A 94 -46.83 40.40 50.57
CA THR A 94 -47.83 39.93 51.55
C THR A 94 -47.87 40.75 52.85
N GLU A 95 -46.91 41.63 53.10
CA GLU A 95 -46.97 42.53 54.28
C GLU A 95 -47.82 43.79 54.05
N GLU A 96 -47.97 44.31 52.83
CA GLU A 96 -48.82 45.49 52.59
C GLU A 96 -50.32 45.20 52.69
N MET A 97 -50.76 43.97 52.40
CA MET A 97 -52.18 43.59 52.58
C MET A 97 -52.60 43.42 54.04
N ARG A 98 -51.65 43.31 55.00
CA ARG A 98 -51.99 43.23 56.42
C ARG A 98 -52.30 44.59 57.06
N SER A 99 -51.96 45.69 56.38
CA SER A 99 -52.16 47.05 56.91
C SER A 99 -53.44 47.76 56.43
N GLN A 100 -54.26 47.15 55.57
CA GLN A 100 -55.53 47.74 55.08
C GLN A 100 -56.80 47.01 55.56
N SER A 101 -56.70 46.02 56.47
CA SER A 101 -57.85 45.35 57.08
C SER A 101 -58.44 46.18 58.22
N GLY A 102 -58.95 47.36 57.91
CA GLY A 102 -59.55 48.22 58.91
C GLY A 102 -60.34 49.38 58.34
N ARG A 103 -61.41 49.12 57.55
CA ARG A 103 -62.70 49.84 57.60
C ARG A 103 -63.64 49.50 56.42
N LEU A 104 -64.94 49.36 56.77
CA LEU A 104 -66.18 49.40 55.95
C LEU A 104 -66.51 48.09 55.20
N SER A 105 -67.52 47.30 55.57
CA SER A 105 -68.97 47.54 55.72
C SER A 105 -69.67 47.96 54.41
N GLY A 106 -70.40 47.02 53.82
CA GLY A 106 -71.53 47.31 52.92
C GLY A 106 -71.42 46.80 51.48
N SER A 107 -72.39 45.95 51.12
CA SER A 107 -72.98 45.80 49.78
C SER A 107 -72.30 44.85 48.76
N THR A 108 -72.89 43.66 48.72
CA THR A 108 -73.46 42.97 47.54
C THR A 108 -72.73 42.94 46.19
N ARG A 109 -72.44 41.68 45.81
CA ARG A 109 -72.64 41.08 44.47
C ARG A 109 -71.51 41.26 43.45
N GLY A 110 -70.77 40.15 43.28
CA GLY A 110 -70.24 39.73 41.97
C GLY A 110 -68.78 40.04 41.70
N SER A 111 -67.85 39.26 42.27
CA SER A 111 -66.52 39.11 41.67
C SER A 111 -65.92 37.75 42.01
N ARG A 112 -66.30 36.75 41.22
CA ARG A 112 -65.60 35.45 41.13
C ARG A 112 -64.45 35.60 40.13
N GLY A 113 -63.39 36.33 40.48
CA GLY A 113 -62.28 36.61 39.56
C GLY A 113 -60.86 36.41 40.11
N ALA A 114 -60.65 36.53 41.42
CA ALA A 114 -59.29 36.66 41.96
C ALA A 114 -58.54 35.33 42.24
N SER A 115 -59.22 34.18 42.27
CA SER A 115 -58.58 32.89 42.61
C SER A 115 -57.85 32.21 41.45
N LEU A 116 -58.05 32.66 40.20
CA LEU A 116 -57.46 32.03 39.01
C LEU A 116 -56.03 32.48 38.74
N PHE A 117 -55.61 33.67 39.21
CA PHE A 117 -54.26 34.19 38.96
C PHE A 117 -53.16 33.47 39.76
N VAL A 118 -53.46 32.96 40.96
CA VAL A 118 -52.47 32.24 41.79
C VAL A 118 -52.22 30.82 41.25
N LEU A 119 -53.25 30.17 40.67
CA LEU A 119 -53.09 28.86 40.03
C LEU A 119 -52.34 28.94 38.69
N GLY A 120 -52.47 30.05 37.95
CA GLY A 120 -51.73 30.28 36.70
C GLY A 120 -50.21 30.34 36.90
N LYS A 121 -49.75 31.17 37.86
CA LYS A 121 -48.31 31.29 38.20
C LYS A 121 -47.71 29.97 38.70
N ARG A 122 -48.46 29.20 39.50
CA ARG A 122 -47.99 27.89 39.99
C ARG A 122 -47.84 26.86 38.86
N ARG A 123 -48.68 26.96 37.83
CA ARG A 123 -48.60 26.11 36.65
C ARG A 123 -47.40 26.46 35.77
N GLU A 124 -47.16 27.75 35.51
CA GLU A 124 -45.94 28.20 34.80
C GLU A 124 -44.64 27.83 35.52
N MET A 125 -44.64 27.92 36.86
CA MET A 125 -43.49 27.54 37.67
C MET A 125 -43.22 26.02 37.63
N LEU A 126 -44.27 25.20 37.52
CA LEU A 126 -44.12 23.75 37.29
C LEU A 126 -43.62 23.44 35.87
N THR A 127 -44.03 24.20 34.86
CA THR A 127 -43.51 24.04 33.49
C THR A 127 -42.03 24.41 33.36
N LEU A 128 -41.54 25.35 34.18
CA LEU A 128 -40.10 25.68 34.26
C LEU A 128 -39.27 24.57 34.93
N LEU A 129 -39.91 23.72 35.73
CA LEU A 129 -39.29 22.57 36.39
C LEU A 129 -39.39 21.28 35.56
N GLU A 130 -40.16 21.28 34.47
CA GLU A 130 -40.21 20.12 33.57
C GLU A 130 -38.85 19.96 32.88
N PRO A 131 -38.16 18.81 33.08
CA PRO A 131 -36.87 18.58 32.49
C PRO A 131 -37.01 18.57 30.97
N ARG A 132 -36.38 19.54 30.29
CA ARG A 132 -36.30 19.56 28.82
C ARG A 132 -35.76 18.20 28.35
N PRO A 133 -36.53 17.41 27.58
CA PRO A 133 -36.05 16.12 27.11
C PRO A 133 -34.81 16.34 26.25
N LEU A 134 -33.81 15.46 26.41
CA LEU A 134 -32.62 15.46 25.56
C LEU A 134 -33.05 15.40 24.10
N ASN A 135 -32.87 16.50 23.38
CA ASN A 135 -32.76 16.44 21.93
C ASN A 135 -31.28 16.22 21.60
N VAL A 136 -30.69 15.18 22.17
CA VAL A 136 -29.41 14.69 21.68
C VAL A 136 -29.79 13.89 20.47
N ASP A 137 -29.48 14.45 19.31
CA ASP A 137 -29.46 13.74 18.05
C ASP A 137 -28.33 12.70 18.14
N ILE A 138 -28.57 11.65 18.94
CA ILE A 138 -27.73 10.48 18.98
C ILE A 138 -27.95 9.91 17.59
N ARG A 139 -27.02 10.18 16.68
CA ARG A 139 -26.80 9.34 15.51
C ARG A 139 -26.36 7.96 16.00
N CYS A 140 -27.28 7.27 16.65
CA CYS A 140 -27.27 5.86 16.84
C CYS A 140 -27.35 5.30 15.43
N ARG A 141 -26.21 4.88 14.88
CA ARG A 141 -26.21 3.71 13.99
C ARG A 141 -26.60 2.51 14.85
N THR A 142 -27.84 2.47 15.32
CA THR A 142 -28.40 1.29 15.95
C THR A 142 -28.93 0.41 14.85
N SER A 143 -28.31 -0.76 14.74
CA SER A 143 -28.93 -1.97 14.21
C SER A 143 -30.32 -2.15 14.79
N GLY A 144 -31.32 -1.65 14.07
CA GLY A 144 -32.72 -1.88 14.31
C GLY A 144 -33.33 -2.15 12.95
N SER A 145 -33.80 -3.38 12.77
CA SER A 145 -34.64 -3.90 11.68
C SER A 145 -35.40 -2.81 10.93
N PHE A 146 -34.76 -2.28 9.90
CA PHE A 146 -35.35 -1.32 8.97
C PHE A 146 -35.88 -2.16 7.81
N ASP A 147 -37.18 -2.06 7.51
CA ASP A 147 -37.76 -2.65 6.31
C ASP A 147 -36.99 -2.11 5.09
N LEU A 148 -36.16 -2.99 4.51
CA LEU A 148 -34.99 -2.65 3.70
C LEU A 148 -35.31 -2.53 2.19
N GLU A 149 -36.56 -2.66 1.75
CA GLU A 149 -36.83 -2.88 0.33
C GLU A 149 -37.26 -1.65 -0.47
N THR A 150 -37.84 -0.61 0.16
CA THR A 150 -38.63 0.36 -0.64
C THR A 150 -38.15 1.80 -0.61
N THR A 151 -37.30 2.23 0.32
CA THR A 151 -36.97 3.69 0.45
C THR A 151 -35.48 4.04 0.48
N LEU A 152 -34.58 3.05 0.38
CA LEU A 152 -33.12 3.26 0.27
C LEU A 152 -32.55 2.79 -1.08
N ARG A 153 -33.26 3.01 -2.18
CA ARG A 153 -32.55 3.31 -3.44
C ARG A 153 -31.99 4.72 -3.35
N SER A 154 -30.99 4.87 -2.47
CA SER A 154 -30.10 6.02 -2.49
C SER A 154 -29.47 6.07 -3.89
N PRO A 155 -29.49 7.21 -4.60
CA PRO A 155 -28.85 7.33 -5.90
C PRO A 155 -27.32 7.11 -5.85
N LEU A 156 -26.72 6.99 -4.66
CA LEU A 156 -25.31 6.63 -4.45
C LEU A 156 -24.99 5.14 -4.70
N ALA A 157 -25.98 4.28 -4.96
CA ALA A 157 -25.73 2.89 -5.37
C ALA A 157 -25.15 2.76 -6.79
N ALA A 158 -25.00 3.87 -7.53
CA ALA A 158 -24.64 3.85 -8.95
C ALA A 158 -23.12 3.80 -9.23
N CYS A 159 -22.24 4.20 -8.31
CA CYS A 159 -20.79 4.21 -8.59
C CYS A 159 -20.05 3.08 -7.86
N THR A 160 -20.25 1.86 -8.37
CA THR A 160 -19.70 0.61 -7.81
C THR A 160 -18.34 0.22 -8.37
N ASP A 161 -17.73 1.04 -9.22
CA ASP A 161 -16.45 0.69 -9.83
C ASP A 161 -15.31 0.98 -8.84
N PRO A 162 -14.58 -0.04 -8.36
CA PRO A 162 -13.47 0.18 -7.43
C PRO A 162 -12.25 0.82 -8.10
N ARG A 163 -12.26 1.02 -9.42
CA ARG A 163 -11.09 1.36 -10.24
C ARG A 163 -10.87 2.86 -10.32
N TRP A 164 -9.61 3.28 -10.41
CA TRP A 164 -9.28 4.67 -10.69
C TRP A 164 -9.59 5.01 -12.15
N SER A 165 -10.30 6.12 -12.37
CA SER A 165 -10.42 6.68 -13.71
C SER A 165 -9.10 7.33 -14.14
N LEU A 166 -8.93 7.56 -15.44
CA LEU A 166 -7.77 8.27 -15.96
C LEU A 166 -7.66 9.69 -15.37
N ASP A 167 -8.79 10.38 -15.19
CA ASP A 167 -8.83 11.73 -14.62
C ASP A 167 -8.38 11.74 -13.15
N MET A 168 -8.79 10.73 -12.36
CA MET A 168 -8.32 10.57 -10.97
C MET A 168 -6.81 10.32 -10.92
N LEU A 169 -6.28 9.48 -11.81
CA LEU A 169 -4.84 9.22 -11.92
C LEU A 169 -4.07 10.47 -12.37
N GLN A 170 -4.61 11.25 -13.30
CA GLN A 170 -4.03 12.52 -13.74
C GLN A 170 -4.01 13.55 -12.62
N LEU A 171 -5.10 13.65 -11.85
CA LEU A 171 -5.18 14.52 -10.68
C LEU A 171 -4.15 14.10 -9.63
N PHE A 172 -4.02 12.81 -9.35
CA PHE A 172 -3.01 12.29 -8.43
C PHE A 172 -1.59 12.59 -8.92
N LEU A 173 -1.28 12.36 -10.21
CA LEU A 173 0.00 12.69 -10.81
C LEU A 173 0.33 14.19 -10.66
N ASN A 174 -0.65 15.06 -10.90
CA ASN A 174 -0.49 16.51 -10.73
C ASN A 174 -0.24 16.92 -9.28
N GLN A 175 -0.75 16.17 -8.29
CA GLN A 175 -0.52 16.42 -6.87
C GLN A 175 0.84 15.93 -6.37
N VAL A 176 1.38 14.86 -6.96
CA VAL A 176 2.71 14.35 -6.60
C VAL A 176 3.85 15.05 -7.36
N ARG A 177 3.58 15.64 -8.53
CA ARG A 177 4.58 16.37 -9.34
C ARG A 177 5.32 17.47 -8.56
N PRO A 178 4.68 18.29 -7.70
CA PRO A 178 5.35 19.30 -6.89
C PRO A 178 6.38 18.76 -5.89
N LEU A 179 6.38 17.45 -5.61
CA LEU A 179 7.42 16.83 -4.77
C LEU A 179 8.80 16.87 -5.44
N GLY A 180 8.85 17.05 -6.77
CA GLY A 180 10.07 17.36 -7.52
C GLY A 180 11.08 16.21 -7.65
N CYS A 181 10.77 15.03 -7.11
CA CYS A 181 11.63 13.86 -7.16
C CYS A 181 10.81 12.59 -7.46
N ALA A 182 11.48 11.60 -8.06
CA ALA A 182 10.87 10.31 -8.38
C ALA A 182 10.85 9.35 -7.18
N ALA A 183 11.71 9.57 -6.18
CA ALA A 183 11.74 8.85 -4.91
C ALA A 183 11.28 9.74 -3.76
N VAL A 184 10.27 9.31 -3.03
CA VAL A 184 9.61 10.10 -1.99
C VAL A 184 9.40 9.27 -0.72
N ASP A 185 9.38 9.93 0.43
CA ASP A 185 9.02 9.25 1.66
C ASP A 185 7.58 8.76 1.56
N TYR A 186 7.35 7.49 1.90
CA TYR A 186 6.02 6.88 1.75
C TYR A 186 4.93 7.62 2.55
N GLU A 187 5.31 8.30 3.63
CA GLU A 187 4.39 9.16 4.39
C GLU A 187 3.88 10.36 3.60
N ALA A 188 4.69 10.94 2.72
CA ALA A 188 4.26 12.06 1.88
C ALA A 188 3.13 11.60 0.94
N ILE A 189 3.27 10.42 0.35
CA ILE A 189 2.25 9.83 -0.53
C ILE A 189 1.01 9.40 0.24
N ALA A 190 1.18 8.80 1.41
CA ALA A 190 0.06 8.48 2.27
C ALA A 190 -0.73 9.74 2.67
N LYS A 191 -0.06 10.86 2.98
CA LYS A 191 -0.71 12.15 3.28
C LYS A 191 -1.54 12.65 2.09
N ILE A 192 -1.02 12.56 0.87
CA ILE A 192 -1.74 12.95 -0.35
C ILE A 192 -2.98 12.07 -0.55
N LEU A 193 -2.85 10.74 -0.46
CA LEU A 193 -3.98 9.82 -0.60
C LEU A 193 -5.05 10.01 0.48
N ILE A 194 -4.65 10.23 1.73
CA ILE A 194 -5.58 10.51 2.84
C ILE A 194 -6.29 11.84 2.62
N LEU A 195 -5.59 12.86 2.13
CA LEU A 195 -6.20 14.14 1.80
C LEU A 195 -7.22 14.00 0.67
N GLN A 196 -6.87 13.31 -0.42
CA GLN A 196 -7.78 13.02 -1.52
C GLN A 196 -9.02 12.26 -1.04
N ARG A 197 -8.83 11.22 -0.22
CA ARG A 197 -9.92 10.48 0.43
C ARG A 197 -10.85 11.40 1.22
N ASN A 198 -10.30 12.30 2.03
CA ASN A 198 -11.09 13.21 2.86
C ASN A 198 -11.85 14.25 2.04
N ILE A 199 -11.33 14.62 0.86
CA ILE A 199 -12.03 15.51 -0.08
C ILE A 199 -13.16 14.75 -0.76
N ALA A 200 -12.88 13.55 -1.28
CA ALA A 200 -13.87 12.70 -1.95
C ALA A 200 -15.03 12.33 -1.00
N SER A 201 -14.76 12.10 0.28
CA SER A 201 -15.80 11.77 1.27
C SER A 201 -16.73 12.94 1.64
N ARG A 202 -16.33 14.19 1.39
CA ARG A 202 -17.07 15.39 1.79
C ARG A 202 -17.89 16.03 0.67
N PHE A 203 -17.41 15.94 -0.57
CA PHE A 203 -17.87 16.83 -1.63
C PHE A 203 -18.51 16.12 -2.83
N GLU A 204 -18.81 14.80 -2.74
CA GLU A 204 -19.22 13.98 -3.90
C GLU A 204 -18.26 14.12 -5.10
N ASN A 205 -17.02 14.54 -4.84
CA ASN A 205 -16.03 14.75 -5.87
C ASN A 205 -15.42 13.40 -6.26
N GLU A 206 -15.42 13.10 -7.54
CA GLU A 206 -14.83 11.90 -8.14
C GLU A 206 -13.28 12.01 -8.22
N THR A 207 -12.62 12.35 -7.11
CA THR A 207 -11.15 12.42 -7.03
C THR A 207 -10.51 11.09 -6.66
N MET A 208 -11.31 10.11 -6.23
CA MET A 208 -10.86 8.80 -5.75
C MET A 208 -12.01 7.79 -5.86
N PRO A 209 -11.74 6.49 -6.16
CA PRO A 209 -12.80 5.49 -6.23
C PRO A 209 -13.50 5.27 -4.89
N SER A 210 -14.79 4.95 -4.92
CA SER A 210 -15.61 4.75 -3.70
C SER A 210 -15.03 3.68 -2.78
N SER A 211 -14.52 2.58 -3.34
CA SER A 211 -13.85 1.50 -2.61
C SER A 211 -12.61 1.98 -1.84
N TRP A 212 -11.89 2.96 -2.37
CA TRP A 212 -10.73 3.57 -1.74
C TRP A 212 -11.11 4.59 -0.67
N VAL A 213 -12.17 5.37 -0.91
CA VAL A 213 -12.71 6.33 0.07
C VAL A 213 -13.15 5.61 1.35
N GLN A 214 -13.69 4.40 1.22
CA GLN A 214 -14.13 3.56 2.34
C GLN A 214 -12.96 2.97 3.16
N ARG A 215 -11.74 2.89 2.64
CA ARG A 215 -10.60 2.34 3.38
C ARG A 215 -10.13 3.28 4.48
N SER A 216 -9.63 2.73 5.59
CA SER A 216 -9.07 3.54 6.67
C SER A 216 -7.75 4.20 6.25
N ALA A 217 -7.38 5.30 6.92
CA ALA A 217 -6.09 5.95 6.71
C ALA A 217 -4.90 5.01 7.01
N ILE A 218 -5.10 4.03 7.91
CA ILE A 218 -4.10 3.00 8.23
C ILE A 218 -3.84 2.12 7.00
N VAL A 219 -4.89 1.65 6.32
CA VAL A 219 -4.74 0.81 5.12
C VAL A 219 -3.99 1.57 4.02
N LEU A 220 -4.29 2.86 3.80
CA LEU A 220 -3.57 3.69 2.83
C LEU A 220 -2.09 3.88 3.21
N ARG A 221 -1.77 4.07 4.50
CA ARG A 221 -0.37 4.11 4.97
C ARG A 221 0.33 2.78 4.79
N THR A 222 -0.33 1.67 5.12
CA THR A 222 0.22 0.31 4.95
C THR A 222 0.52 0.03 3.48
N LEU A 223 -0.39 0.43 2.58
CA LEU A 223 -0.16 0.37 1.13
C LEU A 223 1.11 1.16 0.73
N CYS A 224 1.23 2.43 1.09
CA CYS A 224 2.43 3.19 0.72
C CYS A 224 3.70 2.59 1.35
N ARG A 225 3.61 2.13 2.60
CA ARG A 225 4.73 1.49 3.31
C ARG A 225 5.16 0.17 2.67
N SER A 226 4.27 -0.59 2.04
CA SER A 226 4.63 -1.86 1.39
C SER A 226 5.52 -1.68 0.16
N PHE A 227 5.61 -0.45 -0.40
CA PHE A 227 6.55 -0.10 -1.45
C PHE A 227 7.97 0.19 -0.93
N VAL A 228 8.15 0.25 0.39
CA VAL A 228 9.44 0.50 1.03
C VAL A 228 9.87 -0.75 1.80
N SER A 229 11.06 -1.26 1.48
CA SER A 229 11.60 -2.46 2.13
C SER A 229 13.11 -2.28 2.32
N PRO A 230 13.54 -1.63 3.41
CA PRO A 230 14.95 -1.30 3.62
C PRO A 230 15.82 -2.56 3.70
N ALA A 231 15.27 -3.64 4.28
CA ALA A 231 15.93 -4.94 4.32
C ALA A 231 16.30 -5.47 2.93
N TRP A 232 15.55 -5.07 1.90
CA TRP A 232 15.68 -5.51 0.51
C TRP A 232 16.06 -4.35 -0.42
N GLY A 233 16.61 -3.27 0.15
CA GLY A 233 17.26 -2.17 -0.58
C GLY A 233 16.37 -1.05 -1.07
N SER A 234 15.06 -1.09 -0.81
CA SER A 234 14.17 0.02 -1.09
C SER A 234 14.05 0.91 0.15
N LEU A 235 14.61 2.11 0.08
CA LEU A 235 14.64 3.10 1.17
C LEU A 235 13.48 4.10 1.07
N LYS A 236 13.04 4.41 -0.14
CA LYS A 236 11.92 5.33 -0.41
C LYS A 236 10.97 4.74 -1.44
N LEU A 237 9.77 5.32 -1.51
CA LEU A 237 8.74 4.93 -2.46
C LEU A 237 9.09 5.51 -3.84
N ASP A 238 9.20 4.63 -4.83
CA ASP A 238 9.37 5.01 -6.23
C ASP A 238 8.00 5.34 -6.84
N LEU A 239 7.79 6.62 -7.17
CA LEU A 239 6.52 7.13 -7.71
C LEU A 239 6.15 6.52 -9.05
N THR A 240 7.14 6.19 -9.89
CA THR A 240 6.88 5.58 -11.20
C THR A 240 6.30 4.19 -11.00
N GLN A 241 6.90 3.38 -10.13
CA GLN A 241 6.39 2.04 -9.81
C GLN A 241 5.01 2.13 -9.15
N PHE A 242 4.83 3.01 -8.16
CA PHE A 242 3.56 3.13 -7.44
C PHE A 242 2.40 3.49 -8.37
N ILE A 243 2.57 4.48 -9.24
CA ILE A 243 1.52 4.90 -10.17
C ILE A 243 1.32 3.86 -11.27
N LEU A 244 2.39 3.20 -11.75
CA LEU A 244 2.27 2.12 -12.73
C LEU A 244 1.40 0.97 -12.18
N GLU A 245 1.64 0.52 -10.94
CA GLU A 245 0.82 -0.50 -10.28
C GLU A 245 -0.65 -0.06 -10.17
N LEU A 246 -0.90 1.21 -9.81
CA LEU A 246 -2.26 1.77 -9.77
C LEU A 246 -2.94 1.74 -11.12
N VAL A 247 -2.24 2.11 -12.20
CA VAL A 247 -2.77 2.08 -13.57
C VAL A 247 -3.11 0.65 -13.96
N LEU A 248 -2.15 -0.27 -13.86
CA LEU A 248 -2.37 -1.66 -14.30
C LEU A 248 -3.52 -2.32 -13.52
N TRP A 249 -3.59 -2.09 -12.21
CA TRP A 249 -4.71 -2.55 -11.37
C TRP A 249 -6.06 -1.94 -11.81
N SER A 250 -6.09 -0.63 -12.04
CA SER A 250 -7.32 0.09 -12.41
C SER A 250 -7.85 -0.27 -13.79
N PHE A 251 -6.97 -0.65 -14.72
CA PHE A 251 -7.38 -1.08 -16.06
C PHE A 251 -7.46 -2.60 -16.22
N ARG A 252 -7.26 -3.37 -15.13
CA ARG A 252 -7.18 -4.84 -15.15
C ARG A 252 -6.21 -5.36 -16.21
N PHE A 253 -5.15 -4.59 -16.44
CA PHE A 253 -4.13 -4.95 -17.40
C PHE A 253 -3.11 -5.85 -16.69
N GLN A 254 -2.88 -7.03 -17.25
CA GLN A 254 -1.91 -7.95 -16.68
C GLN A 254 -0.50 -7.42 -16.85
N TRP A 255 0.36 -7.67 -15.86
CA TRP A 255 1.79 -7.42 -16.02
C TRP A 255 2.32 -8.14 -17.27
N PRO A 256 3.16 -7.49 -18.10
CA PRO A 256 3.66 -8.08 -19.34
C PRO A 256 4.28 -9.45 -19.13
N ASN A 257 3.98 -10.41 -19.99
CA ASN A 257 4.60 -11.74 -19.94
C ASN A 257 5.96 -11.74 -20.67
N PHE A 258 6.68 -12.86 -20.64
CA PHE A 258 7.98 -12.98 -21.31
C PHE A 258 7.90 -12.73 -22.82
N GLU A 259 6.86 -13.22 -23.49
CA GLU A 259 6.68 -13.08 -24.93
C GLU A 259 6.47 -11.61 -25.32
N SER A 260 5.64 -10.87 -24.57
CA SER A 260 5.43 -9.44 -24.77
C SER A 260 6.72 -8.64 -24.55
N LEU A 261 7.53 -9.00 -23.54
CA LEU A 261 8.84 -8.37 -23.31
C LEU A 261 9.81 -8.62 -24.46
N ILE A 262 9.88 -9.87 -24.97
CA ILE A 262 10.71 -10.24 -26.11
C ILE A 262 10.26 -9.51 -27.37
N ALA A 263 8.96 -9.49 -27.66
CA ALA A 263 8.38 -8.79 -28.81
C ALA A 263 8.68 -7.29 -28.76
N THR A 264 8.51 -6.68 -27.58
CA THR A 264 8.80 -5.25 -27.36
C THR A 264 10.28 -4.94 -27.56
N ARG A 265 11.15 -5.79 -27.04
CA ARG A 265 12.59 -5.66 -27.27
C ARG A 265 12.95 -5.76 -28.76
N ARG A 266 12.42 -6.75 -29.49
CA ARG A 266 12.66 -6.90 -30.94
C ARG A 266 12.19 -5.67 -31.70
N TYR A 267 11.00 -5.17 -31.37
CA TYR A 267 10.45 -3.92 -31.91
C TYR A 267 11.39 -2.74 -31.66
N LEU A 268 11.87 -2.56 -30.43
CA LEU A 268 12.80 -1.47 -30.10
C LEU A 268 14.13 -1.59 -30.81
N ILE A 269 14.73 -2.78 -30.85
CA ILE A 269 15.98 -3.03 -31.58
C ILE A 269 15.80 -2.75 -33.08
N SER A 270 14.64 -3.06 -33.67
CA SER A 270 14.36 -2.78 -35.08
C SER A 270 14.16 -1.28 -35.37
N ALA A 271 13.68 -0.53 -34.38
CA ALA A 271 13.46 0.91 -34.48
C ALA A 271 14.73 1.73 -34.14
N THR A 272 15.73 1.09 -33.54
CA THR A 272 17.00 1.71 -33.13
C THR A 272 18.19 0.92 -33.68
N SER A 273 19.41 1.16 -33.20
CA SER A 273 20.55 0.25 -33.44
C SER A 273 20.71 -0.72 -32.27
N VAL A 274 21.27 -1.91 -32.55
CA VAL A 274 21.62 -2.92 -31.51
C VAL A 274 22.61 -2.32 -30.50
N GLU A 275 23.53 -1.48 -30.97
CA GLU A 275 24.58 -0.86 -30.15
C GLU A 275 24.04 0.19 -29.18
N ALA A 276 22.98 0.91 -29.57
CA ALA A 276 22.34 1.90 -28.71
C ALA A 276 21.40 1.25 -27.68
N TYR A 277 21.05 -0.02 -27.85
CA TYR A 277 20.14 -0.73 -26.96
C TYR A 277 20.83 -1.16 -25.65
N PRO A 278 20.20 -1.01 -24.47
CA PRO A 278 18.84 -0.53 -24.20
C PRO A 278 18.76 0.97 -23.85
N ASP A 279 19.79 1.78 -24.11
CA ASP A 279 19.81 3.19 -23.70
C ASP A 279 19.27 4.16 -24.76
N ALA A 280 18.87 3.64 -25.92
CA ALA A 280 18.28 4.43 -27.00
C ALA A 280 17.01 5.18 -26.54
N PRO A 281 16.87 6.47 -26.93
CA PRO A 281 15.67 7.25 -26.61
C PRO A 281 14.48 6.74 -27.41
N ILE A 282 13.33 6.66 -26.75
CA ILE A 282 12.05 6.24 -27.31
C ILE A 282 11.13 7.44 -27.37
N SER A 283 10.60 7.75 -28.56
CA SER A 283 9.58 8.78 -28.75
C SER A 283 8.20 8.31 -28.29
N GLU A 284 7.28 9.25 -28.07
CA GLU A 284 5.88 8.91 -27.73
C GLU A 284 5.24 8.00 -28.80
N SER A 285 5.46 8.30 -30.09
CA SER A 285 4.91 7.49 -31.18
C SER A 285 5.42 6.05 -31.15
N GLN A 286 6.73 5.85 -30.89
CA GLN A 286 7.31 4.52 -30.73
C GLN A 286 6.73 3.80 -29.51
N PHE A 287 6.57 4.50 -28.38
CA PHE A 287 5.97 3.96 -27.15
C PHE A 287 4.54 3.47 -27.36
N LEU A 288 3.71 4.26 -28.05
CA LEU A 288 2.32 3.90 -28.34
C LEU A 288 2.23 2.65 -29.23
N GLY A 289 3.18 2.44 -30.14
CA GLY A 289 3.21 1.29 -31.05
C GLY A 289 3.80 0.00 -30.46
N MET A 290 4.20 -0.01 -29.18
CA MET A 290 4.85 -1.19 -28.59
C MET A 290 3.90 -2.37 -28.39
N PRO A 291 4.32 -3.60 -28.73
CA PRO A 291 3.59 -4.83 -28.42
C PRO A 291 3.31 -5.02 -26.91
N LEU A 292 4.10 -4.35 -26.05
CA LEU A 292 3.94 -4.36 -24.59
C LEU A 292 2.52 -4.01 -24.13
N TRP A 293 1.88 -3.07 -24.83
CA TRP A 293 0.59 -2.50 -24.45
C TRP A 293 -0.56 -2.99 -25.33
N THR A 294 -0.22 -3.66 -26.43
CA THR A 294 -1.14 -4.26 -27.38
C THR A 294 -0.73 -5.71 -27.62
N PRO A 295 -0.79 -6.57 -26.58
CA PRO A 295 -0.49 -7.99 -26.76
C PRO A 295 -1.53 -8.60 -27.71
N ASP A 296 -1.09 -9.48 -28.61
CA ASP A 296 -1.96 -10.11 -29.62
C ASP A 296 -3.10 -10.91 -28.97
N ASP A 297 -2.82 -11.57 -27.84
CA ASP A 297 -3.77 -12.45 -27.14
C ASP A 297 -4.37 -11.83 -25.85
N GLY A 298 -4.31 -10.50 -25.67
CA GLY A 298 -4.67 -9.87 -24.41
C GLY A 298 -5.46 -8.56 -24.52
N PRO A 299 -6.00 -8.05 -23.39
CA PRO A 299 -6.69 -6.77 -23.38
C PRO A 299 -5.71 -5.65 -23.77
N HIS A 300 -6.10 -4.81 -24.72
CA HIS A 300 -5.29 -3.65 -25.10
C HIS A 300 -5.47 -2.49 -24.12
N LEU A 301 -4.38 -1.81 -23.76
CA LEU A 301 -4.46 -0.54 -23.04
C LEU A 301 -4.98 0.56 -23.97
N PRO A 302 -6.01 1.33 -23.55
CA PRO A 302 -6.49 2.47 -24.33
C PRO A 302 -5.35 3.45 -24.66
N ALA A 303 -5.43 4.11 -25.80
CA ALA A 303 -4.36 5.00 -26.28
C ALA A 303 -4.08 6.13 -25.28
N GLU A 304 -5.11 6.65 -24.63
CA GLU A 304 -5.06 7.70 -23.61
C GLU A 304 -4.27 7.25 -22.39
N VAL A 305 -4.47 6.00 -21.95
CA VAL A 305 -3.75 5.42 -20.82
C VAL A 305 -2.27 5.19 -21.18
N ARG A 306 -2.00 4.76 -22.41
CA ARG A 306 -0.60 4.64 -22.89
C ARG A 306 0.10 6.00 -22.94
N ARG A 307 -0.57 7.06 -23.40
CA ARG A 307 -0.03 8.43 -23.36
C ARG A 307 0.24 8.89 -21.92
N PHE A 308 -0.68 8.58 -20.99
CA PHE A 308 -0.47 8.85 -19.56
C PHE A 308 0.75 8.12 -19.01
N LEU A 309 0.94 6.83 -19.36
CA LEU A 309 2.13 6.08 -18.95
C LEU A 309 3.42 6.68 -19.54
N PHE A 310 3.41 7.09 -20.80
CA PHE A 310 4.55 7.80 -21.38
C PHE A 310 4.86 9.09 -20.62
N GLN A 311 3.84 9.91 -20.33
CA GLN A 311 3.99 11.12 -19.53
C GLN A 311 4.52 10.81 -18.12
N LEU A 312 4.08 9.73 -17.49
CA LEU A 312 4.57 9.28 -16.18
C LEU A 312 6.07 9.00 -16.23
N PHE A 313 6.53 8.23 -17.24
CA PHE A 313 7.94 7.91 -17.39
C PHE A 313 8.81 9.14 -17.63
N VAL A 314 8.35 10.08 -18.45
CA VAL A 314 9.03 11.37 -18.72
C VAL A 314 9.06 12.24 -17.47
N THR A 315 7.93 12.36 -16.74
CA THR A 315 7.80 13.24 -15.57
C THR A 315 8.79 12.91 -14.47
N PHE A 316 9.04 11.62 -14.25
CA PHE A 316 9.93 11.13 -13.19
C PHE A 316 11.29 10.66 -13.70
N GLN A 317 11.62 10.94 -14.96
CA GLN A 317 12.95 10.71 -15.47
C GLN A 317 13.89 11.65 -14.71
N GLU A 318 14.64 11.09 -13.76
CA GLU A 318 15.78 11.79 -13.19
C GLU A 318 16.69 12.07 -14.39
N VAL A 319 16.77 13.35 -14.76
CA VAL A 319 17.84 13.82 -15.64
C VAL A 319 19.08 13.45 -14.86
N SER A 320 19.68 12.33 -15.25
CA SER A 320 21.00 11.93 -14.84
C SER A 320 21.91 12.94 -15.51
N ALA A 321 21.84 14.19 -15.05
CA ALA A 321 22.72 15.24 -15.45
C ALA A 321 24.10 14.66 -15.13
N PRO A 322 24.97 14.45 -16.15
CA PRO A 322 26.31 13.95 -15.88
C PRO A 322 26.85 14.82 -14.75
N PRO A 323 27.33 14.21 -13.65
CA PRO A 323 27.63 14.93 -12.42
C PRO A 323 28.42 16.17 -12.82
N ALA A 324 27.80 17.33 -12.63
CA ALA A 324 28.32 18.58 -13.19
C ALA A 324 29.79 18.62 -12.81
N LYS A 325 30.69 18.57 -13.82
CA LYS A 325 32.14 18.51 -13.61
C LYS A 325 32.45 19.49 -12.50
N ALA A 326 33.05 18.98 -11.41
CA ALA A 326 33.19 19.68 -10.13
C ALA A 326 33.40 21.18 -10.37
N PRO A 327 32.62 22.06 -9.71
CA PRO A 327 32.62 23.48 -10.02
C PRO A 327 34.05 23.99 -10.00
N SER A 328 34.60 24.25 -11.20
CA SER A 328 35.85 24.98 -11.36
C SER A 328 35.63 26.27 -10.59
N THR A 329 36.52 26.54 -9.63
CA THR A 329 36.59 27.67 -8.69
C THR A 329 36.65 29.03 -9.40
N ARG A 330 35.65 29.36 -10.21
CA ARG A 330 35.42 30.67 -10.80
C ARG A 330 34.10 31.22 -10.27
N GLN A 331 34.20 32.47 -9.85
CA GLN A 331 33.30 33.24 -9.00
C GLN A 331 31.80 33.11 -9.33
N PRO A 332 30.93 33.31 -8.32
CA PRO A 332 29.49 33.35 -8.49
C PRO A 332 29.09 34.61 -9.28
N SER A 333 29.11 34.54 -10.61
CA SER A 333 28.41 35.51 -11.45
C SER A 333 26.90 35.23 -11.39
N ARG A 334 26.21 36.21 -10.81
CA ARG A 334 24.77 36.48 -10.79
C ARG A 334 23.95 35.71 -11.85
N PRO A 335 22.84 35.05 -11.48
CA PRO A 335 21.99 34.33 -12.43
C PRO A 335 21.34 35.31 -13.43
N SER A 336 21.94 35.44 -14.60
CA SER A 336 21.40 36.19 -15.74
C SER A 336 20.17 35.45 -16.28
N ARG A 337 19.00 36.01 -15.98
CA ARG A 337 17.65 35.46 -16.25
C ARG A 337 17.19 35.65 -17.71
N THR A 338 18.10 35.82 -18.65
CA THR A 338 17.82 36.18 -20.04
C THR A 338 18.61 35.29 -21.00
N SER A 339 18.14 34.06 -21.20
CA SER A 339 18.45 33.28 -22.41
C SER A 339 17.15 32.70 -22.94
N THR A 340 16.43 33.55 -23.67
CA THR A 340 15.14 33.25 -24.33
C THR A 340 15.32 32.67 -25.74
N ASN A 341 16.53 32.27 -26.13
CA ASN A 341 16.80 31.67 -27.45
C ASN A 341 17.14 30.18 -27.30
N GLY A 342 16.28 29.45 -26.57
CA GLY A 342 16.38 28.00 -26.44
C GLY A 342 16.22 27.34 -27.79
N THR A 343 17.26 26.62 -28.22
CA THR A 343 17.21 25.64 -29.30
C THR A 343 15.97 24.75 -29.16
N PRO A 344 15.35 24.30 -30.27
CA PRO A 344 14.17 23.46 -30.26
C PRO A 344 14.42 22.31 -29.28
N THR A 345 13.67 22.32 -28.19
CA THR A 345 13.79 21.33 -27.12
C THR A 345 13.50 19.99 -27.78
N GLU A 346 14.49 19.09 -27.76
CA GLU A 346 14.28 17.74 -28.27
C GLU A 346 12.98 17.19 -27.70
N PRO A 347 12.15 16.52 -28.52
CA PRO A 347 10.88 15.99 -28.05
C PRO A 347 11.12 15.09 -26.82
N PRO A 348 10.22 15.11 -25.82
CA PRO A 348 10.37 14.29 -24.64
C PRO A 348 10.54 12.82 -25.04
N SER A 349 11.53 12.16 -24.46
CA SER A 349 11.86 10.77 -24.79
C SER A 349 12.25 10.00 -23.53
N VAL A 350 12.03 8.69 -23.54
CA VAL A 350 12.31 7.77 -22.42
C VAL A 350 13.27 6.70 -22.92
N SER A 351 14.26 6.28 -22.13
CA SER A 351 15.14 5.18 -22.56
C SER A 351 14.44 3.81 -22.48
N ALA A 352 14.80 2.89 -23.40
CA ALA A 352 14.30 1.51 -23.35
C ALA A 352 14.62 0.83 -22.03
N ARG A 353 15.80 1.11 -21.46
CA ARG A 353 16.25 0.60 -20.16
C ARG A 353 15.27 0.99 -19.08
N ARG A 354 14.91 2.27 -19.00
CA ARG A 354 13.97 2.77 -17.99
C ARG A 354 12.65 2.04 -18.11
N LEU A 355 12.05 2.05 -19.30
CA LEU A 355 10.76 1.41 -19.53
C LEU A 355 10.77 -0.08 -19.16
N LEU A 356 11.72 -0.83 -19.71
CA LEU A 356 11.76 -2.28 -19.57
C LEU A 356 12.18 -2.70 -18.16
N SER A 357 12.91 -1.89 -17.41
CA SER A 357 13.16 -2.14 -15.98
C SER A 357 11.88 -2.14 -15.14
N TYR A 358 10.88 -1.30 -15.46
CA TYR A 358 9.57 -1.36 -14.77
C TYR A 358 8.67 -2.45 -15.34
N ALA A 359 8.65 -2.65 -16.66
CA ALA A 359 7.83 -3.68 -17.29
C ALA A 359 8.25 -5.11 -16.93
N SER A 360 9.51 -5.30 -16.53
CA SER A 360 10.07 -6.59 -16.12
C SER A 360 9.92 -6.92 -14.63
N LEU A 361 9.21 -6.11 -13.85
CA LEU A 361 8.95 -6.42 -12.44
C LEU A 361 8.19 -7.76 -12.31
N GLY A 362 8.74 -8.68 -11.52
CA GLY A 362 8.19 -10.01 -11.28
C GLY A 362 7.44 -10.11 -9.96
N SER A 363 6.75 -11.22 -9.71
CA SER A 363 6.13 -11.48 -8.40
C SER A 363 7.15 -11.81 -7.29
N ALA A 364 8.37 -12.14 -7.67
CA ALA A 364 9.49 -12.44 -6.79
C ALA A 364 10.80 -11.89 -7.39
N PRO A 365 11.87 -11.70 -6.58
CA PRO A 365 13.12 -11.11 -7.08
C PRO A 365 13.74 -11.89 -8.25
N VAL A 366 13.71 -13.23 -8.17
CA VAL A 366 14.26 -14.11 -9.21
C VAL A 366 13.45 -14.00 -10.50
N ASP A 367 12.12 -14.01 -10.41
CA ASP A 367 11.23 -13.84 -11.57
C ASP A 367 11.49 -12.49 -12.26
N GLY A 368 11.59 -11.41 -11.48
CA GLY A 368 11.91 -10.09 -12.01
C GLY A 368 13.30 -10.01 -12.64
N LEU A 369 14.30 -10.68 -12.06
CA LEU A 369 15.64 -10.77 -12.65
C LEU A 369 15.60 -11.45 -14.02
N LEU A 370 14.93 -12.61 -14.13
CA LEU A 370 14.82 -13.36 -15.38
C LEU A 370 14.11 -12.54 -16.46
N ARG A 371 13.00 -11.88 -16.11
CA ARG A 371 12.28 -10.97 -17.01
C ARG A 371 13.17 -9.81 -17.47
N ALA A 372 13.93 -9.22 -16.55
CA ALA A 372 14.81 -8.10 -16.87
C ALA A 372 15.98 -8.52 -17.75
N LEU A 373 16.54 -9.72 -17.57
CA LEU A 373 17.59 -10.27 -18.43
C LEU A 373 17.08 -10.49 -19.86
N VAL A 374 15.90 -11.08 -20.01
CA VAL A 374 15.25 -11.29 -21.31
C VAL A 374 14.97 -9.94 -22.01
N ALA A 375 14.50 -8.96 -21.25
CA ALA A 375 14.14 -7.65 -21.77
C ALA A 375 15.34 -6.76 -22.06
N LEU A 376 16.39 -6.73 -21.24
CA LEU A 376 17.42 -5.67 -21.30
C LEU A 376 18.73 -6.08 -21.97
N LEU A 377 19.01 -7.38 -22.13
CA LEU A 377 20.22 -7.82 -22.83
C LEU A 377 20.09 -7.60 -24.35
N PRO A 378 21.15 -7.21 -25.08
CA PRO A 378 21.08 -6.92 -26.51
C PRO A 378 20.99 -8.18 -27.39
N GLU A 379 21.56 -9.31 -26.97
CA GLU A 379 21.47 -10.60 -27.67
C GLU A 379 20.42 -11.52 -27.01
N PRO A 380 19.55 -12.20 -27.79
CA PRO A 380 18.59 -13.12 -27.23
C PRO A 380 19.38 -14.24 -26.58
N LEU A 381 19.04 -14.60 -25.34
CA LEU A 381 19.61 -15.79 -24.72
C LEU A 381 19.22 -16.97 -25.61
N PRO A 382 20.14 -17.58 -26.38
CA PRO A 382 19.84 -18.74 -27.18
C PRO A 382 19.33 -19.77 -26.19
N ASN A 383 18.14 -20.33 -26.45
CA ASN A 383 17.49 -21.34 -25.63
C ASN A 383 16.69 -20.86 -24.41
N PHE A 384 16.37 -19.58 -24.28
CA PHE A 384 15.33 -19.15 -23.32
C PHE A 384 13.93 -19.46 -23.88
N SER A 385 13.62 -20.75 -24.00
CA SER A 385 12.26 -21.23 -24.17
C SER A 385 11.54 -21.06 -22.84
N CYS A 386 10.41 -20.36 -22.84
CA CYS A 386 9.64 -20.13 -21.61
C CYS A 386 8.99 -21.41 -21.06
N SER A 387 9.02 -22.51 -21.82
CA SER A 387 8.75 -23.84 -21.29
C SER A 387 9.96 -24.29 -20.48
N LEU A 388 9.73 -24.64 -19.21
CA LEU A 388 10.71 -25.08 -18.22
C LEU A 388 11.38 -26.44 -18.58
N GLY A 389 11.61 -26.73 -19.86
CA GLY A 389 12.19 -27.96 -20.39
C GLY A 389 13.61 -27.73 -20.90
N THR A 390 14.56 -28.44 -20.29
CA THR A 390 15.92 -28.80 -20.74
C THR A 390 16.54 -27.98 -21.88
N VAL A 391 17.58 -27.22 -21.54
CA VAL A 391 18.41 -26.40 -22.43
C VAL A 391 19.64 -27.21 -22.88
N GLU A 392 19.69 -27.63 -24.14
CA GLU A 392 20.91 -28.12 -24.81
C GLU A 392 21.30 -27.11 -25.89
N GLY A 393 22.29 -26.25 -25.63
CA GLY A 393 22.87 -25.37 -26.63
C GLY A 393 23.84 -24.35 -26.06
N ASP A 394 24.72 -23.83 -26.93
CA ASP A 394 25.84 -22.95 -26.58
C ASP A 394 25.39 -21.73 -25.77
N SER A 395 25.95 -21.58 -24.58
CA SER A 395 25.52 -20.60 -23.59
C SER A 395 25.79 -19.16 -24.05
N ALA A 396 24.75 -18.32 -24.11
CA ALA A 396 24.96 -16.87 -24.19
C ALA A 396 25.80 -16.41 -23.01
N ALA A 397 26.78 -15.59 -23.31
CA ALA A 397 27.72 -15.11 -22.33
C ALA A 397 27.26 -13.73 -21.83
N THR A 398 26.74 -13.65 -20.60
CA THR A 398 26.32 -12.38 -19.98
C THR A 398 27.51 -11.74 -19.28
N SER A 399 27.79 -10.46 -19.57
CA SER A 399 28.84 -9.73 -18.84
C SER A 399 28.40 -9.43 -17.41
N ALA A 400 29.33 -9.53 -16.44
CA ALA A 400 29.07 -9.15 -15.05
C ALA A 400 28.56 -7.70 -14.92
N ARG A 401 29.01 -6.80 -15.81
CA ARG A 401 28.54 -5.41 -15.90
C ARG A 401 27.07 -5.31 -16.26
N ALA A 402 26.62 -6.02 -17.29
CA ALA A 402 25.21 -5.98 -17.69
C ALA A 402 24.32 -6.50 -16.57
N LEU A 403 24.72 -7.61 -15.94
CA LEU A 403 24.02 -8.17 -14.80
C LEU A 403 23.93 -7.19 -13.62
N TRP A 404 25.06 -6.58 -13.26
CA TRP A 404 25.11 -5.57 -12.21
C TRP A 404 24.17 -4.40 -12.52
N GLN A 405 24.21 -3.86 -13.74
CA GLN A 405 23.32 -2.77 -14.16
C GLN A 405 21.83 -3.16 -14.08
N ILE A 406 21.49 -4.43 -14.36
CA ILE A 406 20.13 -4.95 -14.28
C ILE A 406 19.68 -5.09 -12.81
N ILE A 407 20.45 -5.79 -11.97
CA ILE A 407 20.07 -6.05 -10.56
C ILE A 407 19.99 -4.74 -9.77
N PHE A 408 20.96 -3.86 -9.96
CA PHE A 408 21.04 -2.59 -9.25
C PHE A 408 20.31 -1.46 -9.98
N ALA A 409 19.56 -1.80 -11.03
CA ALA A 409 18.51 -1.02 -11.67
C ALA A 409 18.83 0.49 -11.82
N GLN A 410 19.93 0.84 -12.50
CA GLN A 410 20.30 2.25 -12.77
C GLN A 410 19.21 3.08 -13.47
N ALA A 411 18.19 2.41 -14.02
CA ALA A 411 17.02 3.03 -14.63
C ALA A 411 16.00 3.61 -13.63
N ARG A 412 16.16 3.29 -12.34
CA ARG A 412 15.26 3.70 -11.26
C ARG A 412 15.91 4.82 -10.43
N PRO A 413 15.11 5.61 -9.70
CA PRO A 413 15.63 6.74 -8.94
C PRO A 413 16.68 6.28 -7.93
N ALA A 414 17.91 6.79 -8.04
CA ALA A 414 19.00 6.34 -7.17
C ALA A 414 18.70 6.62 -5.69
N SER A 415 17.95 7.69 -5.44
CA SER A 415 17.49 8.10 -4.11
C SER A 415 16.41 7.19 -3.50
N ALA A 416 15.78 6.30 -4.29
CA ALA A 416 14.84 5.30 -3.80
C ALA A 416 15.52 4.08 -3.17
N MET A 417 16.83 3.93 -3.40
CA MET A 417 17.53 2.66 -3.21
C MET A 417 18.74 2.80 -2.31
N MET A 418 19.16 1.68 -1.73
CA MET A 418 20.51 1.57 -1.17
C MET A 418 21.55 1.72 -2.27
N SER A 419 22.69 2.33 -1.93
CA SER A 419 23.81 2.45 -2.84
C SER A 419 24.28 1.06 -3.28
N PRO A 420 24.41 0.81 -4.59
CA PRO A 420 24.84 -0.50 -5.06
C PRO A 420 26.30 -0.77 -4.68
N PRO A 421 26.70 -2.05 -4.52
CA PRO A 421 28.10 -2.41 -4.33
C PRO A 421 28.90 -2.01 -5.57
N ARG A 422 30.22 -1.83 -5.42
CA ARG A 422 31.08 -1.53 -6.58
C ARG A 422 31.02 -2.69 -7.57
N LEU A 423 31.07 -2.35 -8.86
CA LEU A 423 31.05 -3.34 -9.94
C LEU A 423 32.21 -4.34 -9.81
N GLU A 424 33.37 -3.88 -9.36
CA GLU A 424 34.57 -4.70 -9.13
C GLU A 424 34.32 -5.75 -8.04
N ASP A 425 33.73 -5.34 -6.91
CA ASP A 425 33.42 -6.23 -5.77
C ASP A 425 32.40 -7.29 -6.20
N PHE A 426 31.34 -6.87 -6.88
CA PHE A 426 30.32 -7.78 -7.38
C PHE A 426 30.87 -8.76 -8.42
N GLY A 427 31.65 -8.28 -9.39
CA GLY A 427 32.25 -9.12 -10.42
C GLY A 427 33.23 -10.16 -9.83
N THR A 428 34.00 -9.76 -8.83
CA THR A 428 34.89 -10.67 -8.08
C THR A 428 34.09 -11.76 -7.38
N GLU A 429 33.04 -11.40 -6.64
CA GLU A 429 32.20 -12.37 -5.92
C GLU A 429 31.46 -13.32 -6.88
N LEU A 430 30.98 -12.79 -8.01
CA LEU A 430 30.28 -13.55 -9.05
C LEU A 430 31.18 -14.62 -9.66
N LEU A 431 32.43 -14.26 -9.99
CA LEU A 431 33.40 -15.16 -10.62
C LEU A 431 34.03 -16.14 -9.63
N LEU A 432 34.34 -15.72 -8.39
CA LEU A 432 34.85 -16.63 -7.36
C LEU A 432 33.87 -17.78 -7.10
N SER A 433 32.57 -17.52 -7.21
CA SER A 433 31.54 -18.54 -7.07
C SER A 433 31.54 -19.58 -8.20
N GLN A 434 32.22 -19.31 -9.32
CA GLN A 434 32.36 -20.22 -10.46
C GLN A 434 33.75 -20.86 -10.52
N VAL A 435 34.79 -20.07 -10.26
CA VAL A 435 36.21 -20.47 -10.35
C VAL A 435 36.64 -21.39 -9.21
N LEU A 436 35.90 -21.45 -8.10
CA LEU A 436 36.14 -22.47 -7.07
C LEU A 436 35.99 -23.92 -7.59
N GLU A 437 35.50 -24.12 -8.83
CA GLU A 437 35.52 -25.41 -9.53
C GLU A 437 36.70 -25.58 -10.51
N GLU A 438 37.34 -24.51 -11.01
CA GLU A 438 38.44 -24.56 -11.98
C GLU A 438 39.54 -23.53 -11.66
N VAL A 439 40.59 -23.96 -10.96
CA VAL A 439 41.62 -23.08 -10.38
C VAL A 439 42.73 -22.75 -11.39
N GLU A 440 42.63 -21.60 -12.07
CA GLU A 440 43.78 -20.88 -12.62
C GLU A 440 43.73 -19.38 -12.28
N ALA A 441 44.90 -18.80 -11.98
CA ALA A 441 45.06 -17.45 -11.46
C ALA A 441 44.79 -16.38 -12.53
N VAL A 442 43.60 -15.78 -12.50
CA VAL A 442 43.19 -14.70 -13.41
C VAL A 442 43.23 -13.34 -12.68
N THR A 443 43.73 -12.28 -13.34
CA THR A 443 43.84 -10.93 -12.76
C THR A 443 42.51 -10.14 -12.76
N PRO A 444 42.23 -9.29 -11.74
CA PRO A 444 40.94 -8.60 -11.56
C PRO A 444 40.47 -7.71 -12.72
N SER A 445 41.38 -7.07 -13.45
CA SER A 445 41.03 -6.16 -14.56
C SER A 445 40.52 -6.90 -15.80
N SER A 446 40.89 -8.16 -15.98
CA SER A 446 40.41 -9.00 -17.10
C SER A 446 38.96 -9.48 -16.89
N TRP A 447 38.49 -9.52 -15.64
CA TRP A 447 37.17 -10.02 -15.25
C TRP A 447 36.00 -9.20 -15.80
N LEU A 448 36.17 -7.87 -15.91
CA LEU A 448 35.12 -6.99 -16.42
C LEU A 448 34.77 -7.26 -17.90
N LYS A 449 35.66 -7.93 -18.63
CA LYS A 449 35.46 -8.32 -20.03
C LYS A 449 35.12 -9.81 -20.19
N LYS A 450 35.29 -10.62 -19.15
CA LYS A 450 34.90 -12.04 -19.20
C LYS A 450 33.38 -12.12 -19.15
N CYS A 451 32.82 -12.74 -20.17
CA CYS A 451 31.42 -13.08 -20.19
C CYS A 451 31.21 -14.40 -19.44
N VAL A 452 30.18 -14.43 -18.62
CA VAL A 452 29.81 -15.61 -17.85
C VAL A 452 28.72 -16.35 -18.62
N PRO A 453 28.85 -17.66 -18.89
CA PRO A 453 27.77 -18.43 -19.47
C PRO A 453 26.52 -18.31 -18.59
N PHE A 454 25.44 -17.78 -19.17
CA PHE A 454 24.17 -17.65 -18.48
C PHE A 454 23.45 -18.99 -18.45
N ASP A 455 23.33 -19.55 -17.25
CA ASP A 455 22.55 -20.75 -16.97
C ASP A 455 21.40 -20.38 -16.04
N ALA A 456 20.17 -20.37 -16.55
CA ALA A 456 18.98 -19.97 -15.79
C ALA A 456 18.75 -20.78 -14.50
N GLN A 457 19.27 -22.01 -14.41
CA GLN A 457 19.14 -22.87 -13.23
C GLN A 457 20.27 -22.64 -12.22
N LYS A 458 21.51 -22.40 -12.68
CA LYS A 458 22.65 -22.12 -11.80
C LYS A 458 22.69 -20.68 -11.32
N PHE A 459 22.15 -19.75 -12.09
CA PHE A 459 22.26 -18.32 -11.81
C PHE A 459 21.58 -17.89 -10.50
N PRO A 460 20.36 -18.36 -10.17
CA PRO A 460 19.74 -18.09 -8.87
C PRO A 460 20.46 -18.75 -7.69
N ARG A 461 21.41 -19.67 -7.95
CA ARG A 461 22.22 -20.34 -6.94
C ARG A 461 23.59 -19.65 -6.74
N ASN A 462 23.97 -18.72 -7.62
CA ASN A 462 25.22 -17.98 -7.46
C ASN A 462 25.15 -17.07 -6.23
N ARG A 463 26.13 -17.20 -5.32
CA ARG A 463 26.15 -16.48 -4.04
C ARG A 463 26.09 -14.96 -4.21
N ALA A 464 26.81 -14.40 -5.17
CA ALA A 464 26.81 -12.96 -5.43
C ALA A 464 25.42 -12.48 -5.90
N VAL A 465 24.79 -13.25 -6.78
CA VAL A 465 23.43 -12.96 -7.27
C VAL A 465 22.42 -13.06 -6.13
N VAL A 466 22.45 -14.12 -5.32
CA VAL A 466 21.57 -14.28 -4.15
C VAL A 466 21.74 -13.11 -3.17
N LYS A 467 22.98 -12.74 -2.84
CA LYS A 467 23.26 -11.61 -1.95
C LYS A 467 22.76 -10.29 -2.54
N ALA A 468 22.92 -10.09 -3.85
CA ALA A 468 22.40 -8.92 -4.55
C ALA A 468 20.86 -8.90 -4.54
N LEU A 469 20.20 -10.04 -4.75
CA LEU A 469 18.74 -10.17 -4.66
C LEU A 469 18.22 -9.99 -3.22
N CYS A 470 18.94 -10.46 -2.20
CA CYS A 470 18.56 -10.22 -0.81
C CYS A 470 18.68 -8.73 -0.44
N SER A 471 19.66 -8.03 -0.99
CA SER A 471 19.91 -6.63 -0.67
C SER A 471 19.15 -5.64 -1.57
N HIS A 472 18.77 -6.01 -2.80
CA HIS A 472 18.16 -5.10 -3.79
C HIS A 472 16.97 -5.74 -4.54
N GLY A 473 16.55 -6.96 -4.18
CA GLY A 473 15.54 -7.71 -4.90
C GLY A 473 14.14 -7.09 -4.85
N ALA A 474 13.87 -6.20 -3.89
CA ALA A 474 12.64 -5.39 -3.91
C ALA A 474 12.51 -4.57 -5.20
N ASN A 475 13.64 -4.23 -5.84
CA ASN A 475 13.66 -3.44 -7.07
C ASN A 475 13.17 -4.22 -8.28
N LEU A 476 13.14 -5.55 -8.18
CA LEU A 476 12.70 -6.49 -9.21
C LEU A 476 11.31 -7.07 -8.89
N CYS A 477 10.70 -6.67 -7.77
CA CYS A 477 9.40 -7.15 -7.35
C CYS A 477 8.31 -6.12 -7.62
N ARG A 478 7.21 -6.59 -8.19
CA ARG A 478 5.92 -5.92 -8.15
C ARG A 478 5.32 -6.00 -6.74
N ARG A 479 4.45 -5.06 -6.40
CA ARG A 479 3.76 -5.00 -5.10
C ARG A 479 2.27 -5.18 -5.33
N GLY A 480 1.69 -6.19 -4.69
CA GLY A 480 0.28 -6.52 -4.85
C GLY A 480 -0.64 -5.48 -4.22
N ILE A 481 -1.08 -4.49 -4.99
CA ILE A 481 -2.22 -3.63 -4.60
C ILE A 481 -3.47 -4.49 -4.36
N GLU A 482 -3.60 -5.58 -5.12
CA GLU A 482 -4.69 -6.55 -5.05
C GLU A 482 -4.91 -7.14 -3.65
N ASP A 483 -3.85 -7.29 -2.84
CA ASP A 483 -3.95 -7.83 -1.48
C ASP A 483 -4.72 -6.89 -0.54
N LEU A 484 -4.67 -5.58 -0.80
CA LEU A 484 -5.38 -4.55 -0.01
C LEU A 484 -6.66 -4.07 -0.71
N PHE A 485 -6.74 -4.23 -2.03
CA PHE A 485 -7.83 -3.80 -2.89
C PHE A 485 -8.19 -4.92 -3.88
N PRO A 486 -8.96 -5.93 -3.45
CA PRO A 486 -9.40 -6.99 -4.35
C PRO A 486 -10.28 -6.42 -5.47
N ALA A 487 -9.97 -6.77 -6.73
CA ALA A 487 -10.65 -6.26 -7.92
C ALA A 487 -12.03 -6.91 -8.17
N HIS A 488 -12.35 -7.99 -7.44
CA HIS A 488 -13.58 -8.75 -7.58
C HIS A 488 -14.54 -8.49 -6.42
N ARG A 489 -15.84 -8.43 -6.74
CA ARG A 489 -16.95 -8.28 -5.77
C ARG A 489 -17.03 -9.45 -4.77
N GLU A 490 -16.23 -10.49 -4.93
CA GLU A 490 -15.99 -11.55 -3.95
C GLU A 490 -15.04 -11.09 -2.83
N SER A 491 -15.07 -9.80 -2.48
CA SER A 491 -14.54 -9.42 -1.19
C SER A 491 -15.41 -10.17 -0.17
N PRO A 492 -14.89 -11.15 0.60
CA PRO A 492 -15.62 -11.59 1.79
C PRO A 492 -15.95 -10.32 2.53
N ALA A 493 -17.21 -10.18 2.95
CA ALA A 493 -17.70 -9.00 3.63
C ALA A 493 -16.78 -8.69 4.83
N LEU A 494 -15.76 -7.86 4.61
CA LEU A 494 -15.01 -7.14 5.64
C LEU A 494 -15.82 -5.92 6.08
N HIS A 495 -17.12 -5.90 5.76
CA HIS A 495 -18.11 -5.13 6.46
C HIS A 495 -18.45 -5.91 7.72
N GLU A 496 -17.98 -5.39 8.85
CA GLU A 496 -18.28 -5.85 10.21
C GLU A 496 -17.80 -7.28 10.49
N ALA A 497 -16.53 -7.41 10.89
CA ALA A 497 -16.12 -8.57 11.68
C ALA A 497 -17.03 -8.64 12.91
N THR A 498 -17.95 -9.59 12.88
CA THR A 498 -18.69 -10.06 14.05
C THR A 498 -17.64 -10.37 15.10
N VAL A 499 -17.79 -9.75 16.27
CA VAL A 499 -16.95 -9.94 17.44
C VAL A 499 -16.86 -11.44 17.72
N VAL A 500 -15.72 -12.06 17.40
CA VAL A 500 -15.38 -13.39 17.89
C VAL A 500 -14.81 -13.19 19.29
N PRO A 501 -15.39 -13.78 20.35
CA PRO A 501 -14.84 -13.69 21.70
C PRO A 501 -13.40 -14.18 21.73
N GLU A 502 -12.51 -13.38 22.35
CA GLU A 502 -11.07 -13.65 22.48
C GLU A 502 -10.77 -15.03 23.11
N ASP A 503 -11.74 -15.60 23.83
CA ASP A 503 -11.60 -16.84 24.59
C ASP A 503 -11.55 -18.12 23.74
N MET A 504 -11.94 -18.09 22.45
CA MET A 504 -11.94 -19.28 21.59
C MET A 504 -10.63 -19.52 20.81
N VAL A 505 -9.76 -18.52 20.67
CA VAL A 505 -8.56 -18.63 19.80
C VAL A 505 -7.31 -19.00 20.59
N LEU A 506 -7.26 -18.71 21.89
CA LEU A 506 -6.05 -18.89 22.71
C LEU A 506 -5.91 -20.30 23.33
N ALA A 507 -6.96 -21.12 23.35
CA ALA A 507 -6.90 -22.46 23.96
C ALA A 507 -6.27 -23.54 23.07
N SER A 508 -6.07 -23.30 21.76
CA SER A 508 -5.60 -24.32 20.81
C SER A 508 -4.12 -24.22 20.42
N LEU A 509 -3.38 -23.24 20.93
CA LEU A 509 -2.00 -22.95 20.49
C LEU A 509 -0.93 -23.18 21.58
N VAL A 510 -1.32 -23.64 22.77
CA VAL A 510 -0.37 -23.99 23.83
C VAL A 510 -0.24 -25.51 23.87
N PRO A 511 0.89 -26.10 23.41
CA PRO A 511 1.15 -27.52 23.68
C PRO A 511 1.29 -27.73 25.19
N PRO A 512 0.86 -28.88 25.73
CA PRO A 512 1.02 -29.18 27.15
C PRO A 512 2.51 -29.13 27.50
N VAL A 513 2.83 -28.39 28.56
CA VAL A 513 4.19 -28.30 29.11
C VAL A 513 4.56 -29.70 29.61
N GLU A 514 5.44 -30.39 28.87
CA GLU A 514 6.02 -31.64 29.32
C GLU A 514 6.86 -31.35 30.57
N GLY A 515 6.48 -32.03 31.66
CA GLY A 515 7.06 -31.86 32.98
C GLY A 515 8.56 -32.16 33.03
N GLU A 516 9.23 -31.38 33.86
CA GLU A 516 10.63 -31.53 34.23
C GLU A 516 10.95 -32.96 34.66
N SER A 517 11.83 -33.64 33.91
CA SER A 517 12.44 -34.89 34.35
C SER A 517 13.42 -34.59 35.48
N SER A 518 12.98 -34.77 36.72
CA SER A 518 13.84 -34.81 37.89
C SER A 518 14.80 -36.00 37.78
N SER A 519 16.08 -35.70 37.59
CA SER A 519 17.15 -36.72 37.67
C SER A 519 17.42 -37.04 39.14
N PRO A 520 17.51 -38.33 39.54
CA PRO A 520 17.81 -38.67 40.92
C PRO A 520 19.32 -38.52 41.18
N VAL A 521 19.63 -37.79 42.24
CA VAL A 521 20.97 -37.71 42.83
C VAL A 521 21.32 -39.09 43.42
N SER A 522 22.25 -39.79 42.77
CA SER A 522 22.83 -41.01 43.31
C SER A 522 23.93 -40.65 44.32
N ARG A 523 23.67 -40.90 45.60
CA ARG A 523 24.71 -41.02 46.64
C ARG A 523 24.95 -42.51 46.87
N ALA A 524 26.22 -42.91 46.81
CA ALA A 524 26.71 -44.18 47.32
C ALA A 524 27.96 -43.90 48.20
N PRO A 525 28.29 -44.83 49.12
CA PRO A 525 28.89 -44.54 50.43
C PRO A 525 30.38 -44.24 50.42
#